data_AF-A0A9N9HUE8-F1
#
_entry.id   AF-A0A9N9HUE8-F1
#
_cell.length_a   1.000
_cell.length_b   1.000
_cell.length_c   1.000
_cell.angle_alpha   90.00
_cell.angle_beta   90.00
_cell.angle_gamma   90.00
#
_symmetry.space_group_name_H-M   'P 1'
#
loop_
_entity.id
_entity.type
_entity.pdbx_description
1 polymer ?
#
loop_
_entity_poly.entity_id
_entity_poly.type
_entity_poly.pdbx_seq_one_letter_code
_entity_poly.pdbx_strand_id
1 'polypeptide(L)'
;MSTTSSLQAFLSWAQEHGVESELSVQEIPDKGLGFVTKRTVVRDNQTKVVIPKLLLLNATKVGKYAKEKAPKLEETFQSLIRNRQTINDRL
;
A
#
# COMPACT_ATOMS: atom_id res chain seq x y z
N MET A 1 17.59 7.30 15.18
CA MET A 1 16.43 6.79 15.94
C MET A 1 15.15 7.52 15.49
N SER A 2 14.59 7.19 14.32
CA SER A 2 13.35 7.82 13.81
C SER A 2 12.37 6.85 13.12
N THR A 3 12.75 5.59 12.93
CA THR A 3 11.92 4.55 12.31
C THR A 3 10.71 4.19 13.17
N THR A 4 10.86 4.23 14.49
CA THR A 4 9.79 3.91 15.45
C THR A 4 8.64 4.92 15.40
N SER A 5 8.89 6.20 15.15
CA SER A 5 7.84 7.23 15.17
C SER A 5 6.97 7.21 13.90
N SER A 6 7.58 7.02 12.72
CA SER A 6 6.83 6.95 11.45
C SER A 6 5.98 5.69 11.35
N LEU A 7 6.50 4.57 11.86
CA LEU A 7 5.77 3.32 11.95
C LEU A 7 4.59 3.43 12.92
N GLN A 8 4.80 4.02 14.10
CA GLN A 8 3.73 4.23 15.06
C GLN A 8 2.63 5.12 14.47
N ALA A 9 3.00 6.20 13.77
CA ALA A 9 2.04 7.06 13.07
C ALA A 9 1.25 6.31 11.98
N PHE A 10 1.92 5.45 11.20
CA PHE A 10 1.26 4.60 10.20
C PHE A 10 0.26 3.63 10.84
N LEU A 11 0.63 3.00 11.95
CA LEU A 11 -0.26 2.07 12.67
C LEU A 11 -1.48 2.78 13.26
N SER A 12 -1.28 3.96 13.85
CA SER A 12 -2.40 4.80 14.33
C SER A 12 -3.32 5.20 13.18
N TRP A 13 -2.75 5.70 12.08
CA TRP A 13 -3.52 6.04 10.88
C TRP A 13 -4.30 4.83 10.33
N ALA A 14 -3.68 3.65 10.28
CA ALA A 14 -4.33 2.44 9.79
C ALA A 14 -5.52 2.03 10.67
N GLN A 15 -5.38 2.13 11.99
CA GLN A 15 -6.47 1.86 12.95
C GLN A 15 -7.62 2.84 12.78
N GLU A 16 -7.34 4.14 12.63
CA GLU A 16 -8.35 5.17 12.36
C GLU A 16 -9.16 4.91 11.09
N HIS A 17 -8.59 4.17 10.14
CA HIS A 17 -9.24 3.83 8.87
C HIS A 17 -9.75 2.38 8.81
N GLY A 18 -9.94 1.74 9.96
CA GLY A 18 -10.65 0.46 10.08
C GLY A 18 -9.78 -0.79 9.97
N VAL A 19 -8.45 -0.67 10.17
CA VAL A 19 -7.61 -1.86 10.38
C VAL A 19 -7.80 -2.37 11.81
N GLU A 20 -8.28 -3.60 11.92
CA GLU A 20 -8.38 -4.32 13.19
C GLU A 20 -7.27 -5.35 13.28
N SER A 21 -6.49 -5.33 14.36
CA SER A 21 -5.33 -6.21 14.53
C SER A 21 -5.07 -6.50 16.01
N GLU A 22 -4.86 -7.77 16.35
CA GLU A 22 -4.35 -8.19 17.67
C GLU A 22 -2.80 -8.20 17.74
N LEU A 23 -2.14 -7.73 16.67
CA LEU A 23 -0.68 -7.79 16.51
C LEU A 23 -0.01 -6.46 16.87
N SER A 24 1.19 -6.56 17.45
CA SER A 24 2.10 -5.43 17.68
C SER A 24 3.25 -5.47 16.69
N VAL A 25 3.85 -4.33 16.36
CA VAL A 25 5.05 -4.28 15.49
C VAL A 25 6.28 -4.15 16.36
N GLN A 26 7.29 -4.98 16.11
CA GLN A 26 8.57 -4.97 16.82
C GLN A 26 9.72 -5.25 15.85
N GLU A 27 10.92 -4.87 16.24
CA GLU A 27 12.14 -5.23 15.52
C GLU A 27 12.55 -6.65 15.90
N ILE A 28 12.63 -7.53 14.90
CA ILE A 28 12.97 -8.94 15.06
C ILE A 28 14.44 -9.11 14.61
N PRO A 29 15.31 -9.67 15.47
CA PRO A 29 16.70 -9.92 15.10
C PRO A 29 16.81 -10.65 13.77
N ASP A 30 17.68 -10.16 12.89
CA ASP A 30 17.95 -10.71 11.54
C ASP A 30 16.77 -10.71 10.55
N LYS A 31 15.61 -10.15 10.94
CA LYS A 31 14.40 -10.06 10.08
C LYS A 31 13.89 -8.63 9.89
N GLY A 32 14.36 -7.68 10.69
CA GLY A 32 13.89 -6.30 10.65
C GLY A 32 12.51 -6.15 11.31
N LEU A 33 11.72 -5.16 10.88
CA LEU A 33 10.39 -4.91 11.44
C LEU A 33 9.41 -6.04 11.08
N GLY A 34 8.74 -6.58 12.08
CA GLY A 34 7.74 -7.63 11.91
C GLY A 34 6.59 -7.52 12.91
N PHE A 35 5.54 -8.30 12.65
CA PHE A 35 4.37 -8.38 13.51
C PHE A 35 4.53 -9.52 14.53
N VAL A 36 4.27 -9.21 15.79
CA VAL A 36 4.29 -10.17 16.90
C VAL A 36 3.00 -10.10 17.69
N THR A 37 2.46 -11.27 18.00
CA THR A 37 1.27 -11.47 18.85
C THR A 37 1.68 -11.55 20.31
N LYS A 38 0.88 -10.97 21.21
CA LYS A 38 1.08 -11.10 22.67
C LYS A 38 0.49 -12.40 23.25
N ARG A 39 -0.25 -13.16 22.43
CA ARG A 39 -0.96 -14.39 22.84
C ARG A 39 -0.43 -15.58 22.05
N THR A 40 -0.44 -16.75 22.68
CA THR A 40 -0.21 -18.03 21.99
C THR A 40 -1.27 -18.20 20.92
N VAL A 41 -0.85 -18.22 19.65
CA VAL A 41 -1.73 -18.42 18.50
C VAL A 41 -1.84 -19.93 18.27
N VAL A 42 -3.02 -20.47 18.52
CA VAL A 42 -3.37 -21.83 18.08
C VAL A 42 -3.77 -21.72 16.61
N ARG A 43 -3.45 -22.74 15.80
CA ARG A 43 -3.84 -22.77 14.40
C ARG A 43 -5.32 -23.13 14.30
N ASP A 44 -6.19 -22.14 14.51
CA ASP A 44 -7.63 -22.29 14.68
C ASP A 44 -8.46 -21.54 13.63
N ASN A 45 -7.83 -21.14 12.52
CA ASN A 45 -8.42 -20.35 11.43
C ASN A 45 -9.07 -19.03 11.87
N GLN A 46 -8.72 -18.50 13.05
CA GLN A 46 -9.20 -17.19 13.47
C GLN A 46 -8.57 -16.07 12.64
N THR A 47 -9.41 -15.12 12.23
CA THR A 47 -8.96 -13.87 11.63
C THR A 47 -8.26 -13.02 12.70
N LYS A 48 -6.97 -12.75 12.52
CA LYS A 48 -6.16 -11.92 13.44
C LYS A 48 -5.92 -10.49 12.95
N VAL A 49 -6.12 -10.26 11.66
CA VAL A 49 -5.97 -8.95 11.02
C VAL A 49 -7.06 -8.80 9.96
N VAL A 50 -7.73 -7.64 9.95
CA VAL A 50 -8.63 -7.23 8.89
C VAL A 50 -8.10 -5.94 8.27
N ILE A 51 -7.90 -5.95 6.94
CA ILE A 51 -7.45 -4.77 6.19
C ILE A 51 -8.54 -4.36 5.21
N PRO A 52 -9.16 -3.17 5.39
CA PRO A 52 -10.14 -2.69 4.44
C PRO A 52 -9.55 -2.52 3.04
N LYS A 53 -10.29 -2.99 2.02
CA LYS A 53 -9.91 -2.82 0.60
C LYS A 53 -9.67 -1.36 0.21
N LEU A 54 -10.33 -0.42 0.91
CA LEU A 54 -10.18 1.02 0.74
C LEU A 54 -8.79 1.54 1.09
N LEU A 55 -8.00 0.80 1.88
CA LEU A 55 -6.60 1.15 2.20
C LEU A 55 -5.60 0.62 1.18
N LEU A 56 -6.00 -0.37 0.39
CA LEU A 56 -5.13 -0.94 -0.62
C LEU A 56 -4.93 0.07 -1.75
N LEU A 57 -3.67 0.42 -2.00
CA LEU A 57 -3.27 1.04 -3.26
C LEU A 57 -3.24 -0.07 -4.32
N ASN A 58 -4.09 0.05 -5.34
CA ASN A 58 -4.17 -0.92 -6.43
C ASN A 58 -4.10 -0.21 -7.78
N ALA A 59 -3.86 -0.98 -8.84
CA ALA A 59 -3.72 -0.46 -10.20
C ALA A 59 -4.93 0.38 -10.65
N THR A 60 -6.14 0.03 -10.21
CA THR A 60 -7.36 0.81 -10.52
C THR A 60 -7.32 2.20 -9.91
N LYS A 61 -6.89 2.33 -8.64
CA LYS A 61 -6.76 3.63 -7.96
C LYS A 61 -5.61 4.45 -8.54
N VAL A 62 -4.48 3.82 -8.85
CA VAL A 62 -3.34 4.49 -9.49
C VAL A 62 -3.75 5.03 -10.86
N GLY A 63 -4.44 4.24 -11.67
CA GLY A 63 -4.94 4.69 -12.97
C GLY A 63 -5.94 5.83 -12.86
N LYS A 64 -6.86 5.78 -11.88
CA LYS A 64 -7.79 6.88 -11.61
C LYS A 64 -7.06 8.17 -11.21
N TYR A 65 -6.12 8.08 -10.27
CA TYR A 65 -5.33 9.23 -9.83
C TYR A 65 -4.45 9.80 -10.96
N ALA A 66 -3.83 8.94 -11.76
CA ALA A 66 -3.05 9.35 -12.94
C ALA A 66 -3.93 10.08 -13.96
N LYS A 67 -5.16 9.62 -14.20
CA LYS A 67 -6.13 10.33 -15.06
C LYS A 67 -6.54 11.68 -14.49
N GLU A 68 -6.74 11.79 -13.17
CA GLU A 68 -7.15 13.04 -12.51
C GLU A 68 -6.02 14.08 -12.42
N LYS A 69 -4.77 13.64 -12.25
CA LYS A 69 -3.61 14.53 -12.00
C LYS A 69 -2.69 14.71 -13.20
N ALA A 70 -2.70 13.78 -14.15
CA ALA A 70 -1.87 13.81 -15.34
C ALA A 70 -2.64 13.37 -16.61
N PRO A 71 -3.80 14.00 -16.91
CA PRO A 71 -4.64 13.61 -18.05
C PRO A 71 -3.89 13.69 -19.39
N LYS A 72 -3.00 14.69 -19.55
CA LYS A 72 -2.16 14.84 -20.75
C LYS A 72 -1.16 13.70 -20.95
N LEU A 73 -0.73 13.03 -19.87
CA LEU A 73 0.15 11.86 -19.95
C LEU A 73 -0.63 10.63 -20.42
N GLU A 74 -1.84 10.41 -19.89
CA GLU A 74 -2.74 9.35 -20.38
C GLU A 74 -3.10 9.57 -21.85
N GLU A 75 -3.50 10.79 -22.23
CA GLU A 75 -3.77 11.14 -23.64
C GLU A 75 -2.56 10.91 -24.53
N THR A 76 -1.35 11.24 -24.04
CA THR A 76 -0.11 10.99 -24.76
C THR A 76 0.15 9.49 -24.90
N PHE A 77 0.03 8.69 -23.84
CA PHE A 77 0.18 7.23 -23.91
C PHE A 77 -0.85 6.59 -24.84
N GLN A 78 -2.11 6.99 -24.76
CA GLN A 78 -3.17 6.49 -25.65
C GLN A 78 -2.95 6.92 -27.11
N SER A 79 -2.42 8.11 -27.36
CA SER A 79 -2.01 8.55 -28.69
C SER A 79 -0.83 7.74 -29.23
N LEU A 80 0.17 7.47 -28.39
CA LEU A 80 1.35 6.68 -28.75
C LEU A 80 0.97 5.23 -29.09
N ILE A 81 0.10 4.61 -28.28
CA ILE A 81 -0.43 3.25 -28.53
C ILE A 81 -1.21 3.21 -29.84
N ARG A 82 -2.12 4.17 -30.08
CA ARG A 82 -2.93 4.24 -31.30
C ARG A 82 -2.08 4.40 -32.56
N ASN A 83 -1.01 5.18 -32.46
CA ASN A 83 -0.14 5.49 -33.58
C ASN A 83 1.05 4.53 -33.71
N ARG A 84 1.16 3.52 -32.81
CA ARG A 84 2.34 2.64 -32.67
C ARG A 84 3.67 3.40 -32.59
N GLN A 85 3.66 4.54 -31.92
CA GLN A 85 4.83 5.40 -31.73
C GLN A 85 5.41 5.18 -30.34
N THR A 86 6.73 5.24 -30.22
CA THR A 86 7.40 5.24 -28.91
C THR A 86 7.52 6.66 -28.37
N ILE A 87 7.65 6.82 -27.05
CA ILE A 87 7.74 8.16 -26.42
C ILE A 87 8.98 8.93 -26.90
N ASN A 88 10.00 8.21 -27.37
CA ASN A 88 11.24 8.77 -27.90
C ASN A 88 11.08 9.33 -29.32
N ASP A 89 10.03 8.97 -30.05
CA ASP A 89 9.80 9.47 -31.42
C ASP A 89 9.19 10.89 -31.44
N ARG A 90 8.90 11.47 -30.27
CA ARG A 90 8.30 12.80 -30.09
C ARG A 90 9.25 13.86 -29.55
N LEU A 91 10.44 13.49 -29.07
CA LEU A 91 11.47 14.38 -28.56
C LEU A 91 12.51 14.66 -29.65
#